data_AF-A0A7C1AU61-F1
#
_entry.id   AF-A0A7C1AU61-F1
#
_cell.length_a   1.000
_cell.length_b   1.000
_cell.length_c   1.000
_cell.angle_alpha   90.00
_cell.angle_beta   90.00
_cell.angle_gamma   90.00
#
_symmetry.space_group_name_H-M   'P 1'
#
loop_
_entity.id
_entity.type
_entity.pdbx_description
1 polymer ?
#
loop_
_entity_poly.entity_id
_entity_poly.type
_entity_poly.pdbx_seq_one_letter_code
_entity_poly.pdbx_strand_id
1 'polypeptide(L)'
;MKPPREGREGTAGVHAGRPAFIVFGVAAILRLLLVLDYSQGDFACCPILDQLEYVQTARKLAGGEPVALVWRAPLYVHFVAVVFRSGGGEEIADRVVQAFLSAATAALVYA
;
A
#
# COMPACT_ATOMS: atom_id res chain seq x y z
N MET A 1 52.66 15.95 -16.69
CA MET A 1 51.52 16.31 -17.56
C MET A 1 50.37 15.37 -17.19
N LYS A 2 49.36 15.85 -16.45
CA LYS A 2 48.25 15.04 -15.92
C LYS A 2 47.12 15.06 -16.95
N PRO A 3 46.52 13.93 -17.33
CA PRO A 3 45.42 13.96 -18.30
C PRO A 3 44.22 14.70 -17.72
N PRO A 4 43.44 15.41 -18.56
CA PRO A 4 42.26 16.14 -18.10
C PRO A 4 41.22 15.14 -17.60
N ARG A 5 40.65 15.41 -16.43
CA ARG A 5 39.49 14.68 -15.92
C ARG A 5 38.31 15.05 -16.80
N GLU A 6 37.96 14.14 -17.69
CA GLU A 6 36.74 14.18 -18.48
C GLU A 6 35.55 14.41 -17.54
N GLY A 7 34.84 15.51 -17.77
CA GLY A 7 33.73 15.93 -16.93
C GLY A 7 32.67 14.85 -16.91
N ARG A 8 32.24 14.42 -15.72
CA ARG A 8 30.95 13.76 -15.57
C ARG A 8 29.89 14.80 -15.95
N GLU A 9 29.50 14.81 -17.21
CA GLU A 9 28.37 15.58 -17.69
C GLU A 9 27.13 15.17 -16.88
N GLY A 10 26.55 16.17 -16.23
CA GLY A 10 25.42 16.01 -15.34
C GLY A 10 24.17 15.60 -16.12
N THR A 11 23.84 14.31 -16.11
CA THR A 11 22.49 13.81 -16.40
C THR A 11 21.68 13.59 -15.12
N ALA A 12 21.92 14.39 -14.08
CA ALA A 12 21.37 14.16 -12.75
C ALA A 12 19.95 14.72 -12.53
N GLY A 13 19.34 15.41 -13.50
CA GLY A 13 18.17 16.27 -13.23
C GLY A 13 16.81 15.82 -13.79
N VAL A 14 16.75 15.04 -14.86
CA VAL A 14 15.49 14.90 -15.67
C VAL A 14 14.89 13.48 -15.64
N HIS A 15 15.59 12.48 -15.10
CA HIS A 15 15.23 11.08 -15.28
C HIS A 15 14.88 10.28 -14.01
N ALA A 16 14.93 10.87 -12.80
CA ALA A 16 14.58 10.13 -11.58
C ALA A 16 13.06 9.85 -11.47
N GLY A 17 12.20 10.81 -11.83
CA GLY A 17 10.75 10.67 -11.66
C GLY A 17 10.04 9.77 -12.69
N ARG A 18 10.48 9.76 -13.95
CA ARG A 18 9.85 8.96 -15.03
C ARG A 18 9.82 7.45 -14.75
N PRO A 19 10.93 6.79 -14.35
CA PRO A 19 10.90 5.38 -14.01
C PRO A 19 10.02 5.13 -12.77
N ALA A 20 10.05 6.01 -11.77
CA ALA A 20 9.21 5.88 -10.57
C ALA A 20 7.71 5.88 -10.92
N PHE A 21 7.22 6.78 -11.79
CA PHE A 21 5.83 6.81 -12.21
C PHE A 21 5.41 5.59 -13.04
N ILE A 22 6.30 5.11 -13.94
CA ILE A 22 6.04 3.91 -14.72
C ILE A 22 5.95 2.69 -13.79
N VAL A 23 6.90 2.56 -12.86
CA VAL A 23 6.91 1.48 -11.86
C VAL A 23 5.67 1.54 -10.98
N PHE A 24 5.29 2.73 -10.49
CA PHE A 24 4.06 2.92 -9.72
C PHE A 24 2.83 2.44 -10.50
N GLY A 25 2.68 2.89 -11.75
CA GLY A 25 1.52 2.57 -12.60
C GLY A 25 1.41 1.07 -12.85
N VAL A 26 2.50 0.43 -13.28
CA VAL A 26 2.54 -1.02 -13.51
C VAL A 26 2.28 -1.79 -12.21
N ALA A 27 2.93 -1.39 -11.10
CA ALA A 27 2.78 -2.02 -9.80
C ALA A 27 1.34 -1.91 -9.25
N ALA A 28 0.68 -0.77 -9.45
CA ALA A 28 -0.70 -0.52 -9.03
C ALA A 28 -1.68 -1.36 -9.86
N ILE A 29 -1.53 -1.40 -11.19
CA ILE A 29 -2.39 -2.20 -12.08
C ILE A 29 -2.31 -3.67 -11.67
N LEU A 30 -1.11 -4.25 -11.53
CA LEU A 30 -0.95 -5.65 -11.17
C LEU A 30 -1.56 -5.98 -9.80
N ARG A 31 -1.41 -5.09 -8.81
CA ARG A 31 -1.99 -5.29 -7.47
C ARG A 31 -3.51 -5.15 -7.47
N LEU A 32 -4.07 -4.23 -8.24
CA LEU A 32 -5.52 -4.10 -8.38
C LEU A 32 -6.13 -5.31 -9.10
N LEU A 33 -5.48 -5.82 -10.15
CA LEU A 33 -5.89 -7.06 -10.80
C LEU A 33 -5.87 -8.24 -9.82
N LEU A 34 -4.85 -8.33 -8.96
CA LEU A 34 -4.80 -9.35 -7.91
C LEU A 34 -5.94 -9.20 -6.89
N VAL A 35 -6.27 -7.97 -6.49
CA VAL A 35 -7.40 -7.72 -5.59
C VAL A 35 -8.73 -8.13 -6.24
N LEU A 36 -8.91 -7.83 -7.53
CA LEU A 36 -10.10 -8.22 -8.29
C LEU A 36 -10.21 -9.74 -8.41
N ASP A 37 -9.13 -10.41 -8.83
CA ASP A 37 -9.06 -11.87 -8.95
C ASP A 37 -9.38 -12.57 -7.62
N TYR A 38 -8.72 -12.11 -6.54
CA TYR A 38 -8.98 -12.63 -5.21
C TYR A 38 -10.43 -12.39 -4.75
N SER A 39 -11.02 -11.24 -5.07
CA SER A 39 -12.41 -10.91 -4.70
C SER A 39 -13.46 -11.74 -5.42
N GLN A 40 -13.11 -12.35 -6.56
CA GLN A 40 -13.99 -13.19 -7.37
C GLN A 40 -13.73 -14.69 -7.19
N GLY A 41 -12.61 -15.07 -6.58
CA GLY A 41 -12.25 -16.47 -6.34
C GLY A 41 -12.93 -17.10 -5.14
N ASP A 42 -12.83 -18.43 -5.03
CA ASP A 42 -13.45 -19.24 -3.96
C ASP A 42 -12.96 -18.85 -2.55
N PHE A 43 -11.80 -18.20 -2.45
CA PHE A 43 -11.19 -17.79 -1.19
C PHE A 43 -11.50 -16.34 -0.80
N ALA A 44 -12.37 -15.63 -1.53
CA ALA A 44 -12.72 -14.25 -1.23
C ALA A 44 -13.23 -14.04 0.22
N CYS A 45 -13.92 -15.05 0.76
CA CYS A 45 -14.47 -15.07 2.11
C CYS A 45 -13.50 -15.59 3.17
N CYS A 46 -12.31 -16.07 2.78
CA CYS A 46 -11.35 -16.67 3.70
C CYS A 46 -10.31 -15.62 4.11
N PRO A 47 -10.26 -15.19 5.39
CA PRO A 47 -9.27 -14.21 5.83
C PRO A 47 -7.84 -14.75 5.69
N ILE A 48 -6.92 -13.89 5.29
CA ILE A 48 -5.49 -14.24 5.14
C ILE A 48 -4.79 -14.08 6.48
N LEU A 49 -4.30 -15.19 7.08
CA LEU A 49 -3.55 -15.17 8.35
C LEU A 49 -4.29 -14.36 9.44
N ASP A 50 -3.64 -13.31 9.96
CA ASP A 50 -4.14 -12.46 11.04
C ASP A 50 -5.10 -11.36 10.54
N GLN A 51 -5.41 -11.31 9.24
CA GLN A 51 -6.26 -10.27 8.64
C GLN A 51 -7.59 -10.13 9.38
N LEU A 52 -8.23 -11.25 9.74
CA LEU A 52 -9.52 -11.23 10.44
C LEU A 52 -9.44 -10.40 11.72
N GLU A 53 -8.36 -10.55 12.48
CA GLU A 53 -8.18 -9.85 13.75
C GLU A 53 -8.00 -8.35 13.53
N TYR A 54 -7.20 -7.95 12.54
CA TYR A 54 -7.02 -6.54 12.18
C TYR A 54 -8.33 -5.90 11.69
N VAL A 55 -9.06 -6.59 10.82
CA VAL A 55 -10.34 -6.13 10.26
C VAL A 55 -11.38 -5.96 11.36
N GLN A 56 -11.54 -6.95 12.25
CA GLN A 56 -12.50 -6.87 13.34
C GLN A 56 -12.16 -5.75 14.33
N THR A 57 -10.89 -5.60 14.68
CA THR A 57 -10.42 -4.54 15.59
C THR A 57 -10.64 -3.16 14.96
N ALA A 58 -10.29 -3.00 13.68
CA ALA A 58 -10.49 -1.75 12.96
C ALA A 58 -11.96 -1.39 12.78
N ARG A 59 -12.84 -2.37 12.55
CA ARG A 59 -14.29 -2.15 12.41
C ARG A 59 -14.91 -1.66 13.72
N LYS A 60 -14.53 -2.25 14.86
CA LYS A 60 -14.92 -1.78 16.19
C LYS A 60 -14.48 -0.34 16.43
N LEU A 61 -13.21 -0.05 16.15
CA LEU A 61 -12.64 1.28 16.32
C LEU A 61 -13.32 2.33 15.40
N ALA A 62 -13.62 1.95 14.16
CA ALA A 62 -14.35 2.80 13.22
C ALA A 62 -15.77 3.13 13.71
N GLY A 63 -16.43 2.16 14.39
CA GLY A 63 -17.71 2.31 15.06
C GLY A 63 -17.67 3.08 16.38
N GLY A 64 -16.48 3.46 16.87
CA GLY A 64 -16.31 4.18 18.13
C GLY A 64 -16.26 3.30 19.37
N GLU A 65 -16.15 1.98 19.22
CA GLU A 65 -15.95 1.08 20.35
C GLU A 65 -14.52 1.19 20.89
N PRO A 66 -14.33 1.18 22.22
CA PRO A 66 -13.00 1.10 22.81
C PRO A 66 -12.38 -0.28 22.55
N VAL A 67 -11.14 -0.31 22.05
CA VAL A 67 -10.43 -1.55 21.72
C VAL A 67 -9.02 -1.54 22.32
N ALA A 68 -8.62 -2.63 22.97
CA ALA A 68 -7.29 -2.78 23.53
C ALA A 68 -6.28 -3.24 22.46
N LEU A 69 -5.19 -2.50 22.29
CA LEU A 69 -4.16 -2.74 21.27
C LEU A 69 -2.84 -3.25 21.88
N VAL A 70 -2.93 -4.29 22.71
CA VAL A 70 -1.81 -4.75 23.55
C VAL A 70 -0.64 -5.33 22.72
N TRP A 71 -0.93 -6.05 21.63
CA TRP A 71 0.08 -6.76 20.82
C TRP A 71 0.15 -6.29 19.36
N ARG A 72 -0.62 -5.25 19.00
CA ARG A 72 -0.73 -4.75 17.62
C ARG A 72 0.00 -3.43 17.49
N ALA A 73 0.60 -3.18 16.32
CA ALA A 73 1.06 -1.85 15.97
C ALA A 73 -0.16 -0.90 15.93
N PRO A 74 -0.25 0.08 16.86
CA PRO A 74 -1.49 0.84 17.03
C PRO A 74 -1.80 1.67 15.79
N LEU A 75 -0.77 2.22 15.14
CA LEU A 75 -0.93 3.07 13.96
C LEU A 75 -1.65 2.34 12.81
N TYR A 76 -1.30 1.08 12.54
CA TYR A 76 -1.90 0.33 11.44
C TYR A 76 -3.40 0.09 11.67
N VAL A 77 -3.80 -0.28 12.89
CA VAL A 77 -5.20 -0.51 13.23
C VAL A 77 -6.03 0.78 13.10
N HIS A 78 -5.49 1.91 13.56
CA HIS A 78 -6.15 3.20 13.42
C HIS A 78 -6.25 3.64 11.95
N PHE A 79 -5.21 3.39 11.17
CA PHE A 79 -5.22 3.65 9.73
C PHE A 79 -6.33 2.87 9.03
N VAL A 80 -6.42 1.55 9.26
CA VAL A 80 -7.48 0.71 8.68
C VAL A 80 -8.86 1.15 9.18
N ALA A 81 -8.99 1.55 10.45
CA ALA A 81 -10.25 2.08 10.98
C ALA A 81 -10.70 3.37 10.26
N VAL A 82 -9.76 4.27 9.90
CA VAL A 82 -10.06 5.46 9.08
C VAL A 82 -10.53 5.05 7.68
N VAL A 83 -9.85 4.08 7.05
CA VAL A 83 -10.27 3.55 5.74
C VAL A 83 -11.65 2.92 5.79
N PHE A 84 -11.97 2.16 6.84
CA PHE A 84 -13.31 1.60 7.02
C PHE A 84 -14.35 2.68 7.28
N ARG A 85 -14.02 3.73 8.03
CA ARG A 85 -14.95 4.82 8.26
C ARG A 85 -15.28 5.60 6.98
N SER A 86 -14.34 5.74 6.04
CA SER A 86 -14.58 6.38 4.75
C SER A 86 -15.18 5.43 3.71
N GLY A 87 -14.83 4.15 3.74
CA GLY A 87 -15.25 3.11 2.80
C GLY A 87 -16.48 2.30 3.22
N GLY A 88 -17.22 2.72 4.26
CA GLY A 88 -18.44 2.04 4.71
C GLY A 88 -18.23 0.71 5.45
N GLY A 89 -17.00 0.42 5.89
CA GLY A 89 -16.66 -0.82 6.59
C GLY A 89 -16.42 -2.02 5.67
N GLU A 90 -16.30 -1.79 4.36
CA GLU A 90 -16.04 -2.83 3.39
C GLU A 90 -14.54 -3.19 3.32
N GLU A 91 -14.22 -4.48 3.31
CA GLU A 91 -12.82 -4.95 3.22
C GLU A 91 -12.16 -4.59 1.89
N ILE A 92 -12.96 -4.42 0.83
CA ILE A 92 -12.44 -4.04 -0.49
C ILE A 92 -11.77 -2.66 -0.45
N ALA A 93 -12.28 -1.73 0.39
CA ALA A 93 -11.69 -0.41 0.53
C ALA A 93 -10.27 -0.49 1.11
N ASP A 94 -10.05 -1.31 2.14
CA ASP A 94 -8.74 -1.55 2.73
C ASP A 94 -7.78 -2.19 1.70
N ARG A 95 -8.22 -3.22 0.98
CA ARG A 95 -7.42 -3.91 -0.05
C ARG A 95 -6.98 -2.96 -1.17
N VAL A 96 -7.87 -2.08 -1.64
CA VAL A 96 -7.56 -1.09 -2.66
C VAL A 96 -6.52 -0.09 -2.15
N VAL A 97 -6.70 0.42 -0.93
CA VAL A 97 -5.73 1.35 -0.31
C VAL A 97 -4.37 0.69 -0.13
N GLN A 98 -4.33 -0.56 0.33
CA GLN A 98 -3.09 -1.34 0.45
C GLN A 98 -2.41 -1.57 -0.90
N ALA A 99 -3.18 -1.80 -1.97
CA ALA A 99 -2.63 -1.95 -3.32
C ALA A 99 -1.88 -0.68 -3.75
N PHE A 100 -2.44 0.50 -3.51
CA PHE A 100 -1.79 1.78 -3.83
C PHE A 100 -0.58 2.06 -2.94
N LEU A 101 -0.66 1.81 -1.63
CA LEU A 101 0.49 1.98 -0.73
C LEU A 101 1.64 1.05 -1.11
N SER A 102 1.35 -0.21 -1.45
CA SER A 102 2.35 -1.18 -1.89
C SER A 102 2.91 -0.85 -3.29
N ALA A 103 2.14 -0.20 -4.16
CA ALA A 103 2.67 0.32 -5.42
C ALA A 103 3.59 1.53 -5.20
N ALA A 104 3.24 2.41 -4.24
CA ALA A 104 4.06 3.55 -3.85
C ALA A 104 5.42 3.09 -3.31
N THR A 105 5.48 2.04 -2.48
CA THR A 105 6.76 1.51 -1.99
C THR A 105 7.66 0.99 -3.11
N ALA A 106 7.09 0.38 -4.15
CA ALA A 106 7.85 -0.03 -5.33
C ALA A 106 8.44 1.17 -6.10
N ALA A 107 7.68 2.26 -6.21
CA ALA A 107 8.13 3.48 -6.86
C ALA A 107 9.22 4.21 -6.08
N LEU A 108 9.14 4.20 -4.74
CA LEU A 108 10.13 4.85 -3.85
C LEU A 108 11.55 4.31 -4.02
N VAL A 109 11.74 3.09 -4.52
CA VAL A 109 13.07 2.53 -4.84
C VAL A 109 13.76 3.30 -5.97
N TYR A 110 12.99 3.94 -6.84
CA TYR A 110 13.46 4.66 -8.03
C TYR A 110 13.27 6.18 -7.92
N ALA A 111 12.79 6.67 -6.77
CA ALA A 111 12.48 8.06 -6.49
C ALA A 111 13.68 8.85 -5.91
#